data_AF-A0A5C6MVE5-F1
#
_entry.id   AF-A0A5C6MVE5-F1
#
_cell.length_a   1.000
_cell.length_b   1.000
_cell.length_c   1.000
_cell.angle_alpha   90.00
_cell.angle_beta   90.00
_cell.angle_gamma   90.00
#
_symmetry.space_group_name_H-M   'P 1'
#
loop_
_entity.id
_entity.type
_entity.pdbx_description
1 polymer ?
#
loop_
_entity_poly.entity_id
_entity_poly.type
_entity_poly.pdbx_seq_one_letter_code
_entity_poly.pdbx_strand_id
1 'polypeptide(L)'
;MTSARWGLLIHCVCVVFTHSGKTQELEEQQPSVEQELRRLMETPEHLKSSWHNEREKELMKKLMEIVNDRNAIVEGLDDDRLREEEEDEQLNRMMKDFNIKKEKPKKKSPMSKLFGWGGKKETP
;
A
#
# COMPACT_ATOMS: atom_id res chain seq x y z
N MET A 1 19.43 6.56 -7.92
CA MET A 1 18.43 5.80 -7.14
C MET A 1 17.28 6.72 -6.67
N THR A 2 16.73 7.60 -7.52
CA THR A 2 15.89 8.72 -7.04
C THR A 2 14.65 9.00 -7.90
N SER A 3 14.24 8.11 -8.81
CA SER A 3 13.00 8.29 -9.58
C SER A 3 12.03 7.14 -9.35
N ALA A 4 12.46 5.88 -9.52
CA ALA A 4 11.61 4.70 -9.31
C ALA A 4 11.07 4.59 -7.86
N ARG A 5 11.91 4.88 -6.86
CA ARG A 5 11.51 4.78 -5.44
C ARG A 5 10.51 5.87 -5.02
N TRP A 6 10.56 7.04 -5.66
CA TRP A 6 9.56 8.08 -5.46
C TRP A 6 8.25 7.75 -6.18
N GLY A 7 8.32 7.08 -7.34
CA GLY A 7 7.16 6.54 -8.03
C GLY A 7 6.39 5.53 -7.20
N LEU A 8 7.08 4.53 -6.60
CA LEU A 8 6.47 3.57 -5.68
C LEU A 8 5.82 4.25 -4.47
N LEU A 9 6.54 5.18 -3.82
CA LEU A 9 6.02 5.90 -2.65
C LEU A 9 4.78 6.74 -2.99
N ILE A 10 4.76 7.41 -4.13
CA ILE A 10 3.59 8.18 -4.59
C ILE A 10 2.42 7.24 -4.88
N HIS A 11 2.68 6.08 -5.50
CA HIS A 11 1.65 5.08 -5.78
C HIS A 11 1.03 4.53 -4.49
N CYS A 12 1.88 4.08 -3.56
CA CYS A 12 1.48 3.58 -2.23
C CYS A 12 0.62 4.60 -1.47
N VAL A 13 1.07 5.86 -1.39
CA VAL A 13 0.30 6.93 -0.71
C VAL A 13 -1.04 7.22 -1.41
N CYS A 14 -1.07 7.19 -2.75
CA CYS A 14 -2.29 7.42 -3.53
C CYS A 14 -3.32 6.29 -3.35
N VAL A 15 -2.85 5.04 -3.34
CA VAL A 15 -3.63 3.84 -3.05
C VAL A 15 -4.24 3.95 -1.66
N VAL A 16 -3.42 4.12 -0.61
CA VAL A 16 -3.90 4.24 0.79
C VAL A 16 -4.91 5.38 0.95
N PHE A 17 -4.65 6.54 0.35
CA PHE A 17 -5.57 7.68 0.40
C PHE A 17 -6.92 7.37 -0.25
N THR A 18 -6.90 6.70 -1.39
CA THR A 18 -8.11 6.31 -2.14
C THR A 18 -8.94 5.30 -1.36
N HIS A 19 -8.31 4.30 -0.73
CA HIS A 19 -9.01 3.32 0.09
C HIS A 19 -9.59 3.94 1.36
N SER A 20 -8.83 4.83 2.03
CA SER A 20 -9.28 5.54 3.23
C SER A 20 -10.51 6.40 2.98
N GLY A 21 -10.57 7.09 1.82
CA GLY A 21 -11.73 7.89 1.44
C GLY A 21 -12.98 7.04 1.17
N LYS A 22 -12.81 5.88 0.51
CA LYS A 22 -13.92 4.94 0.26
C LYS A 22 -14.47 4.32 1.55
N THR A 23 -13.60 3.93 2.48
CA THR A 23 -14.05 3.42 3.79
C THR A 23 -14.77 4.49 4.60
N GLN A 24 -14.29 5.74 4.57
CA GLN A 24 -14.93 6.85 5.28
C GLN A 24 -16.34 7.13 4.76
N GLU A 25 -16.54 7.10 3.43
CA GLU A 25 -17.86 7.26 2.81
C GLU A 25 -18.83 6.13 3.21
N LEU A 26 -18.35 4.88 3.27
CA LEU A 26 -19.15 3.73 3.70
C LEU A 26 -19.52 3.79 5.19
N GLU A 27 -18.59 4.23 6.05
CA GLU A 27 -18.82 4.42 7.49
C GLU A 27 -19.83 5.54 7.78
N GLU A 28 -19.86 6.59 6.96
CA GLU A 28 -20.81 7.70 7.11
C GLU A 28 -22.24 7.32 6.67
N GLN A 29 -22.37 6.41 5.69
CA GLN A 29 -23.67 5.90 5.24
C GLN A 29 -24.31 4.88 6.19
N GLN A 30 -23.49 4.09 6.89
CA GLN A 30 -23.94 3.03 7.80
C GLN A 30 -24.94 3.49 8.90
N PRO A 31 -24.71 4.59 9.66
CA PRO A 31 -25.64 5.01 10.71
C PRO A 31 -27.03 5.41 10.18
N SER A 32 -27.11 5.98 8.97
CA SER A 32 -28.41 6.33 8.36
C SER A 32 -29.24 5.08 8.04
N VAL A 33 -28.59 4.08 7.45
CA VAL A 33 -29.21 2.80 7.06
C VAL A 33 -29.62 1.98 8.29
N GLU A 34 -28.74 1.87 9.30
CA GLU A 34 -29.02 1.13 10.53
C GLU A 34 -30.15 1.78 11.35
N GLN A 35 -30.20 3.12 11.39
CA GLN A 35 -31.23 3.84 12.14
C GLN A 35 -32.60 3.73 11.47
N GLU A 36 -32.66 3.69 10.14
CA GLU A 36 -33.91 3.39 9.41
C GLU A 36 -34.37 1.94 9.65
N LEU A 37 -33.45 0.98 9.59
CA LEU A 37 -33.75 -0.43 9.84
C LEU A 37 -34.25 -0.67 11.28
N ARG A 38 -33.65 0.01 12.27
CA ARG A 38 -34.05 -0.10 13.67
C ARG A 38 -35.48 0.40 13.90
N ARG A 39 -35.84 1.55 13.30
CA ARG A 39 -37.21 2.09 13.35
C ARG A 39 -38.25 1.14 12.74
N LEU A 40 -37.89 0.48 11.64
CA LEU A 40 -38.75 -0.50 10.98
C LEU A 40 -38.92 -1.77 11.83
N MET A 41 -37.83 -2.29 12.42
CA MET A 41 -37.88 -3.45 13.30
C MET A 41 -38.60 -3.20 14.63
N GLU A 42 -38.55 -1.97 15.16
CA GLU A 42 -39.30 -1.55 16.35
C GLU A 42 -40.82 -1.47 16.09
N THR A 43 -41.25 -1.42 14.82
CA THR A 43 -42.68 -1.44 14.48
C THR A 43 -43.24 -2.85 14.71
N PRO A 44 -44.29 -3.03 15.52
CA PRO A 44 -44.89 -4.34 15.76
C PRO A 44 -45.34 -5.02 14.45
N GLU A 45 -45.09 -6.31 14.27
CA GLU A 45 -45.40 -7.05 13.03
C GLU A 45 -46.87 -6.94 12.60
N HIS A 46 -47.79 -6.83 13.54
CA HIS A 46 -49.23 -6.65 13.25
C HIS A 46 -49.59 -5.26 12.69
N LEU A 47 -48.69 -4.29 12.81
CA LEU A 47 -48.80 -2.95 12.21
C LEU A 47 -47.91 -2.80 10.95
N LYS A 48 -47.10 -3.82 10.62
CA LYS A 48 -46.25 -3.81 9.42
C LYS A 48 -47.10 -4.12 8.19
N SER A 49 -47.26 -3.09 7.36
CA SER A 49 -47.64 -3.25 5.94
C SER A 49 -46.59 -4.05 5.16
N SER A 50 -46.99 -4.65 4.03
CA SER A 50 -46.08 -5.36 3.10
C SER A 50 -44.89 -4.49 2.66
N TRP A 51 -45.11 -3.17 2.55
CA TRP A 51 -44.07 -2.20 2.24
C TRP A 51 -42.93 -2.17 3.28
N HIS A 52 -43.25 -2.31 4.57
CA HIS A 52 -42.22 -2.33 5.62
C HIS A 52 -41.32 -3.57 5.47
N ASN A 53 -41.89 -4.73 5.12
CA ASN A 53 -41.14 -5.96 4.92
C ASN A 53 -40.24 -5.90 3.67
N GLU A 54 -40.72 -5.27 2.59
CA GLU A 54 -39.91 -5.02 1.38
C GLU A 54 -38.73 -4.10 1.72
N ARG A 55 -39.00 -3.01 2.44
CA ARG A 55 -38.00 -2.02 2.82
C ARG A 55 -36.95 -2.57 3.78
N GLU A 56 -37.34 -3.41 4.73
CA GLU A 56 -36.39 -4.11 5.61
C GLU A 56 -35.44 -5.01 4.82
N LYS A 57 -35.93 -5.75 3.83
CA LYS A 57 -35.08 -6.58 2.96
C LYS A 57 -34.12 -5.74 2.13
N GLU A 58 -34.58 -4.62 1.58
CA GLU A 58 -33.71 -3.69 0.85
C GLU A 58 -32.59 -3.13 1.73
N LEU A 59 -32.92 -2.67 2.93
CA LEU A 59 -31.95 -2.11 3.87
C LEU A 59 -30.94 -3.17 4.33
N MET A 60 -31.40 -4.40 4.58
CA MET A 60 -30.52 -5.52 4.93
C MET A 60 -29.57 -5.87 3.77
N LYS A 61 -30.08 -5.85 2.54
CA LYS A 61 -29.25 -6.07 1.35
C LYS A 61 -28.18 -4.99 1.21
N LYS A 62 -28.54 -3.71 1.38
CA LYS A 62 -27.59 -2.59 1.36
C LYS A 62 -26.52 -2.70 2.44
N LEU A 63 -26.89 -3.13 3.65
CA LEU A 63 -25.92 -3.34 4.72
C LEU A 63 -24.91 -4.45 4.37
N MET A 64 -25.39 -5.54 3.76
CA MET A 64 -24.52 -6.62 3.27
C MET A 64 -23.60 -6.15 2.13
N GLU A 65 -24.10 -5.32 1.21
CA GLU A 65 -23.30 -4.67 0.16
C GLU A 65 -22.18 -3.81 0.78
N ILE A 66 -22.49 -2.95 1.76
CA ILE A 66 -21.49 -2.14 2.48
C ILE A 66 -20.42 -3.00 3.17
N VAL A 67 -20.81 -4.12 3.80
CA VAL A 67 -19.85 -5.03 4.44
C VAL A 67 -18.96 -5.70 3.40
N ASN A 68 -19.52 -6.16 2.28
CA ASN A 68 -18.75 -6.78 1.21
C ASN A 68 -17.80 -5.78 0.54
N ASP A 69 -18.23 -4.54 0.30
CA ASP A 69 -17.40 -3.49 -0.28
C ASP A 69 -16.21 -3.15 0.62
N ARG A 70 -16.42 -3.12 1.95
CA ARG A 70 -15.32 -2.97 2.92
C ARG A 70 -14.38 -4.17 2.90
N ASN A 71 -14.90 -5.39 2.82
CA ASN A 71 -14.06 -6.59 2.72
C ASN A 71 -13.21 -6.57 1.44
N ALA A 72 -13.78 -6.17 0.31
CA ALA A 72 -13.04 -6.03 -0.95
C ALA A 72 -11.92 -4.98 -0.87
N ILE A 73 -12.13 -3.90 -0.10
CA ILE A 73 -11.07 -2.92 0.18
C ILE A 73 -9.95 -3.53 1.02
N VAL A 74 -10.27 -4.30 2.05
CA VAL A 74 -9.28 -4.98 2.91
C VAL A 74 -8.46 -5.99 2.10
N GLU A 75 -9.12 -6.83 1.29
CA GLU A 75 -8.45 -7.79 0.42
C GLU A 75 -7.51 -7.09 -0.58
N GLY A 76 -7.94 -5.98 -1.18
CA GLY A 76 -7.08 -5.19 -2.08
C GLY A 76 -5.87 -4.57 -1.38
N LEU A 77 -6.02 -4.11 -0.14
CA LEU A 77 -4.91 -3.59 0.67
C LEU A 77 -3.91 -4.68 1.07
N ASP A 78 -4.39 -5.89 1.37
CA ASP A 78 -3.54 -7.03 1.67
C ASP A 78 -2.72 -7.48 0.45
N ASP A 79 -3.33 -7.46 -0.74
CA ASP A 79 -2.65 -7.73 -2.01
C ASP A 79 -1.58 -6.68 -2.32
N ASP A 80 -1.88 -5.39 -2.11
CA ASP A 80 -0.92 -4.31 -2.34
C ASP A 80 0.25 -4.36 -1.34
N ARG A 81 0.01 -4.75 -0.09
CA ARG A 81 1.09 -4.99 0.89
C ARG A 81 2.06 -6.08 0.42
N LEU A 82 1.55 -7.19 -0.10
CA LEU A 82 2.38 -8.28 -0.61
C LEU A 82 3.24 -7.83 -1.79
N ARG A 83 2.65 -7.07 -2.72
CA ARG A 83 3.37 -6.53 -3.89
C ARG A 83 4.52 -5.62 -3.47
N GLU A 84 4.29 -4.72 -2.52
CA GLU A 84 5.32 -3.81 -2.03
C GLU A 84 6.48 -4.56 -1.34
N GLU A 85 6.17 -5.59 -0.55
CA GLU A 85 7.17 -6.47 0.06
C GLU A 85 8.03 -7.16 -1.03
N GLU A 86 7.42 -7.68 -2.09
CA GLU A 86 8.15 -8.29 -3.21
C GLU A 86 9.06 -7.29 -3.95
N GLU A 87 8.56 -6.07 -4.21
CA GLU A 87 9.31 -4.99 -4.86
C GLU A 87 10.52 -4.55 -4.00
N ASP A 88 10.34 -4.43 -2.69
CA ASP A 88 11.39 -4.10 -1.73
C ASP A 88 12.43 -5.22 -1.61
N GLU A 89 12.02 -6.48 -1.61
CA GLU A 89 12.95 -7.61 -1.61
C GLU A 89 13.81 -7.66 -2.88
N GLN A 90 13.19 -7.48 -4.05
CA GLN A 90 13.91 -7.43 -5.32
C GLN A 90 14.93 -6.28 -5.33
N LEU A 91 14.53 -5.10 -4.87
CA LEU A 91 15.43 -3.96 -4.74
C LEU A 91 16.60 -4.25 -3.79
N ASN A 92 16.33 -4.86 -2.64
CA ASN A 92 17.36 -5.24 -1.66
C ASN A 92 18.34 -6.28 -2.23
N ARG A 93 17.85 -7.29 -2.96
CA ARG A 93 18.68 -8.27 -3.65
C ARG A 93 19.62 -7.57 -4.63
N MET A 94 19.09 -6.68 -5.47
CA MET A 94 19.90 -5.91 -6.41
C MET A 94 20.95 -5.04 -5.69
N MET A 95 20.59 -4.33 -4.62
CA MET A 95 21.56 -3.51 -3.88
C MET A 95 22.71 -4.34 -3.30
N LYS A 96 22.43 -5.51 -2.72
CA LYS A 96 23.47 -6.42 -2.21
C LYS A 96 24.42 -6.86 -3.32
N ASP A 97 23.90 -7.25 -4.49
CA ASP A 97 24.71 -7.66 -5.63
C ASP A 97 25.59 -6.52 -6.18
N PHE A 98 25.10 -5.29 -6.19
CA PHE A 98 25.89 -4.12 -6.59
C PHE A 98 26.97 -3.77 -5.55
N ASN A 99 26.71 -3.94 -4.25
CA ASN A 99 27.67 -3.66 -3.20
C ASN A 99 28.82 -4.69 -3.22
N ILE A 100 28.52 -5.97 -3.45
CA ILE A 100 29.52 -7.06 -3.61
C ILE A 100 30.43 -6.80 -4.83
N LYS A 101 29.90 -6.22 -5.91
CA LYS A 101 30.71 -5.83 -7.09
C LYS A 101 31.63 -4.64 -6.82
N LYS A 102 31.26 -3.73 -5.92
CA LYS A 102 32.07 -2.56 -5.52
C LYS A 102 33.24 -2.93 -4.60
N GLU A 103 33.09 -3.97 -3.78
CA GLU A 103 34.13 -4.44 -2.86
C GLU A 103 35.18 -5.36 -3.47
N LYS A 104 35.02 -5.79 -4.74
CA LYS A 104 36.13 -6.43 -5.43
C LYS A 104 37.30 -5.44 -5.48
N PRO A 105 38.46 -5.74 -4.86
CA PRO A 105 39.58 -4.82 -4.84
C PRO A 105 39.92 -4.49 -6.28
N LYS A 106 39.76 -3.22 -6.67
CA LYS A 106 40.27 -2.71 -7.94
C LYS A 106 41.75 -3.08 -7.94
N LYS A 107 42.13 -4.11 -8.70
CA LYS A 107 43.53 -4.48 -8.91
C LYS A 107 44.22 -3.19 -9.34
N LYS A 108 45.05 -2.62 -8.45
CA LYS A 108 45.78 -1.38 -8.74
C LYS A 108 46.49 -1.62 -10.06
N SER A 109 46.11 -0.85 -11.09
CA SER A 109 46.70 -1.01 -12.40
C SER A 109 48.22 -0.80 -12.28
N PRO A 110 49.04 -1.52 -13.07
CA PRO A 110 50.50 -1.42 -13.00
C PRO A 110 51.01 0.02 -13.20
N MET A 111 50.19 0.89 -13.78
CA MET A 111 50.45 2.30 -14.04
C MET A 111 50.75 3.12 -12.78
N SER A 112 50.20 2.72 -11.62
CA SER A 112 50.44 3.42 -10.34
C SER A 112 51.84 3.19 -9.76
N LYS A 113 52.60 2.19 -10.25
CA LYS A 113 54.01 1.99 -9.88
C LYS A 113 54.98 2.81 -10.74
N LEU A 114 54.56 3.28 -11.91
CA LEU A 114 55.43 4.01 -12.84
C LEU A 114 55.63 5.49 -12.45
N PHE A 115 54.72 6.07 -11.65
CA PHE A 115 54.78 7.47 -11.21
C PHE A 115 55.52 7.69 -9.87
N GLY A 116 56.02 6.63 -9.22
CA GLY A 116 56.67 6.71 -7.90
C GLY A 116 58.21 6.76 -7.91
N TRP A 117 58.86 6.65 -9.07
CA TRP A 117 60.32 6.58 -9.19
C TRP A 117 60.91 7.88 -9.75
N GLY A 118 60.75 8.99 -9.04
CA GLY A 118 61.18 10.30 -9.55
C GLY A 118 61.39 11.36 -8.49
N GLY A 119 61.97 10.99 -7.34
CA GLY A 119 62.16 11.94 -6.24
C GLY A 119 63.27 11.55 -5.28
N LYS A 120 64.51 11.42 -5.78
CA LYS A 120 65.72 11.51 -4.95
C LYS A 120 66.81 12.21 -5.74
N LYS A 121 67.11 13.47 -5.40
CA LYS A 121 68.48 14.00 -5.37
C LYS A 121 68.59 15.04 -4.27
N GLU A 122 69.47 14.73 -3.33
CA GLU A 122 69.97 15.53 -2.24
C GLU A 122 70.95 16.60 -2.77
N THR A 123 70.90 17.80 -2.18
CA THR A 123 71.98 18.79 -1.85
C THR A 123 73.03 19.17 -2.92
N PRO A 124 73.62 20.39 -2.87
CA PRO A 124 74.47 20.85 -1.75
C PRO A 124 73.79 21.80 -0.77
#